data_AF-A0A7R8VB97-F1
#
_entry.id   AF-A0A7R8VB97-F1
#
_cell.length_a   1.000
_cell.length_b   1.000
_cell.length_c   1.000
_cell.angle_alpha   90.00
_cell.angle_beta   90.00
_cell.angle_gamma   90.00
#
_symmetry.space_group_name_H-M   'P 1'
#
loop_
_entity.id
_entity.type
_entity.pdbx_description
1 polymer ?
#
loop_
_entity_poly.entity_id
_entity_poly.type
_entity_poly.pdbx_seq_one_letter_code
_entity_poly.pdbx_strand_id
1 'polypeptide(L)'
;MHLNTAIDSTRHLLMFEQRIACRYPLSKPLASKQIACSINEALGGGEEDNTNITMNISAIQREEDKVKRSLKEAAKKGDKGVCTILAKEVIRARKAINKIHTSKAHLNSIMLQMKNQSATLRVAGALQKSTEVMQAMQNLVRVPEVAAAMRELSKEMMRVTLSILSQLTWKN
;
A
#
# COMPACT_ATOMS: atom_id res chain seq x y z
N MET A 1 -9.31 47.59 49.29
CA MET A 1 -8.54 46.33 49.32
C MET A 1 -9.33 45.12 48.75
N HIS A 2 -10.17 45.29 47.71
CA HIS A 2 -11.02 44.20 47.18
C HIS A 2 -10.96 44.02 45.65
N LEU A 3 -9.83 44.33 45.01
CA LEU A 3 -9.66 44.14 43.56
C LEU A 3 -8.50 43.21 43.19
N ASN A 4 -7.70 42.74 44.16
CA ASN A 4 -6.53 41.91 43.89
C ASN A 4 -6.76 40.39 43.96
N THR A 5 -7.95 39.94 44.39
CA THR A 5 -8.28 38.50 44.48
C THR A 5 -8.95 37.93 43.22
N ALA A 6 -9.45 38.76 42.30
CA ALA A 6 -10.04 38.30 41.03
C ALA A 6 -8.98 37.98 39.95
N ILE A 7 -7.79 38.59 40.05
CA ILE A 7 -6.67 38.40 39.11
C ILE A 7 -5.95 37.06 39.36
N ASP A 8 -6.02 36.52 40.58
CA ASP A 8 -5.35 35.26 40.93
C ASP A 8 -6.12 34.02 40.46
N SER A 9 -7.46 34.09 40.41
CA SER A 9 -8.28 32.99 39.91
C SER A 9 -8.19 32.80 38.39
N THR A 10 -7.96 33.89 37.64
CA THR A 10 -7.71 33.84 36.19
C THR A 10 -6.29 33.37 35.88
N ARG A 11 -5.30 33.69 36.72
CA ARG A 11 -3.94 33.13 36.62
C ARG A 11 -3.89 31.61 36.85
N HIS A 12 -4.70 31.10 37.79
CA HIS A 12 -4.74 29.66 38.05
C HIS A 12 -5.41 28.86 36.92
N LEU A 13 -6.41 29.45 36.24
CA LEU A 13 -7.02 28.88 35.03
C LEU A 13 -6.09 28.94 33.81
N LEU A 14 -5.35 30.04 33.61
CA LEU A 14 -4.36 30.15 32.53
C LEU A 14 -3.16 29.21 32.75
N MET A 15 -2.76 28.96 34.00
CA MET A 15 -1.76 27.94 34.33
C MET A 15 -2.28 26.51 34.14
N PHE A 16 -3.58 26.28 34.30
CA PHE A 16 -4.20 24.97 34.04
C PHE A 16 -4.36 24.72 32.54
N GLU A 17 -4.73 25.73 31.75
CA GLU A 17 -4.71 25.65 30.28
C GLU A 17 -3.29 25.53 29.73
N GLN A 18 -2.29 26.23 30.29
CA GLN A 18 -0.89 26.03 29.91
C GLN A 18 -0.37 24.63 30.30
N ARG A 19 -0.87 24.04 31.40
CA ARG A 19 -0.58 22.64 31.74
C ARG A 19 -1.24 21.63 30.81
N ILE A 20 -2.42 21.92 30.26
CA ILE A 20 -3.06 21.08 29.22
C ILE A 20 -2.30 21.22 27.89
N ALA A 21 -1.88 22.43 27.52
CA ALA A 21 -1.05 22.67 26.32
C ALA A 21 0.32 21.98 26.38
N CYS A 22 0.91 21.82 27.57
CA CYS A 22 2.15 21.06 27.77
C CYS A 22 1.96 19.53 27.87
N ARG A 23 0.73 19.01 28.01
CA ARG A 23 0.47 17.55 28.05
C ARG A 23 0.32 16.94 26.66
N TYR A 24 0.05 17.75 25.64
CA TYR A 24 0.17 17.35 24.24
C TYR A 24 1.27 18.17 23.57
N PRO A 25 2.55 17.83 23.81
CA PRO A 25 3.61 18.42 23.02
C PRO A 25 3.29 18.13 21.56
N LEU A 26 3.27 19.20 20.77
CA LEU A 26 3.27 19.22 19.31
C LEU A 26 4.55 18.57 18.71
N SER A 27 5.16 17.61 19.43
CA SER A 27 6.26 16.79 18.96
C SER A 27 5.71 15.54 18.26
N LYS A 28 5.12 15.72 17.07
CA LYS A 28 5.04 14.62 16.10
C LYS A 28 5.74 14.91 14.76
N PRO A 29 6.96 15.49 14.73
CA PRO A 29 7.82 15.33 13.56
C PRO A 29 8.34 13.88 13.45
N LEU A 30 8.25 13.07 14.52
CA LEU A 30 8.57 11.64 14.44
C LEU A 30 7.53 10.84 13.66
N ALA A 31 6.24 11.13 13.77
CA ALA A 31 5.23 10.38 13.03
C ALA A 31 5.37 10.63 11.52
N SER A 32 5.48 11.88 11.06
CA SER A 32 5.67 12.19 9.63
C SER A 32 7.00 11.65 9.07
N LYS A 33 8.09 11.68 9.84
CA LYS A 33 9.37 11.08 9.46
C LYS A 33 9.32 9.54 9.45
N GLN A 34 8.69 8.92 10.45
CA GLN A 34 8.50 7.47 10.51
C GLN A 34 7.69 6.99 9.31
N ILE A 35 6.62 7.70 8.97
CA ILE A 35 5.79 7.40 7.79
C ILE A 35 6.60 7.55 6.50
N ALA A 36 7.35 8.65 6.35
CA ALA A 36 8.19 8.83 5.17
C ALA A 36 9.29 7.75 5.06
N CYS A 37 9.82 7.27 6.18
CA CYS A 37 10.77 6.16 6.25
C CYS A 37 10.12 4.83 5.85
N SER A 38 8.97 4.48 6.45
CA SER A 38 8.24 3.24 6.12
C SER A 38 7.71 3.23 4.69
N ILE A 39 7.32 4.39 4.13
CA ILE A 39 6.99 4.50 2.70
C ILE A 39 8.24 4.25 1.85
N ASN A 40 9.39 4.85 2.19
CA ASN A 40 10.62 4.63 1.43
C ASN A 40 11.12 3.17 1.48
N GLU A 41 11.01 2.50 2.63
CA GLU A 41 11.33 1.09 2.78
C GLU A 41 10.39 0.20 1.94
N ALA A 42 9.09 0.47 1.99
CA ALA A 42 8.12 -0.27 1.19
C ALA A 42 8.24 0.01 -0.32
N LEU A 43 8.72 1.19 -0.72
CA LEU A 43 9.07 1.49 -2.11
C LEU A 43 10.26 0.64 -2.59
N GLY A 44 11.23 0.35 -1.71
CA GLY A 44 12.34 -0.56 -2.00
C GLY A 44 11.88 -2.01 -2.20
N GLY A 45 11.03 -2.52 -1.30
CA GLY A 45 10.45 -3.87 -1.43
C GLY A 45 9.55 -4.03 -2.67
N GLY A 46 8.81 -2.98 -3.05
CA GLY A 46 7.97 -3.00 -4.24
C GLY A 46 8.73 -3.12 -5.56
N GLU A 47 10.03 -2.80 -5.59
CA GLU A 47 10.89 -2.99 -6.78
C GLU A 47 11.29 -4.45 -6.94
N GLU A 48 11.57 -5.15 -5.83
CA GLU A 48 11.81 -6.60 -5.79
C GLU A 48 10.54 -7.39 -6.13
N ASP A 49 9.38 -6.94 -5.67
CA ASP A 49 8.09 -7.54 -6.05
C ASP A 49 7.85 -7.45 -7.57
N ASN A 50 8.26 -6.34 -8.20
CA ASN A 50 8.18 -6.16 -9.64
C ASN A 50 9.09 -7.14 -10.41
N THR A 51 10.30 -7.40 -9.90
CA THR A 51 11.22 -8.36 -10.53
C THR A 51 10.67 -9.78 -10.40
N ASN A 52 10.18 -10.17 -9.22
CA ASN A 52 9.54 -11.46 -8.97
C ASN A 52 8.36 -11.70 -9.93
N ILE A 53 7.50 -10.70 -10.12
CA ILE A 53 6.37 -10.77 -11.05
C ILE A 53 6.83 -10.92 -12.50
N THR A 54 7.88 -10.21 -12.92
CA THR A 54 8.43 -10.38 -14.27
C THR A 54 9.03 -11.75 -14.50
N MET A 55 9.70 -12.32 -13.50
CA MET A 55 10.21 -13.69 -13.57
C MET A 55 9.08 -14.70 -13.71
N ASN A 56 7.98 -14.52 -12.97
CA ASN A 56 6.79 -15.39 -13.06
C ASN A 56 6.14 -15.33 -14.44
N ILE A 57 6.03 -14.13 -15.04
CA ILE A 57 5.54 -13.97 -16.43
C ILE A 57 6.41 -14.78 -17.40
N SER A 58 7.74 -14.64 -17.32
CA SER A 58 8.66 -15.39 -18.20
C SER A 58 8.65 -16.89 -17.95
N ALA A 59 8.44 -17.34 -16.70
CA ALA A 59 8.29 -18.76 -16.39
C ALA A 59 7.03 -19.36 -17.03
N ILE A 60 5.88 -18.68 -16.91
CA ILE A 60 4.61 -19.14 -17.48
C ILE A 60 4.65 -19.06 -19.01
N GLN A 61 5.28 -18.04 -19.59
CA GLN A 61 5.42 -17.91 -21.05
C GLN A 61 6.25 -19.06 -21.64
N ARG A 62 7.34 -19.45 -20.97
CA ARG A 62 8.16 -20.60 -21.37
C ARG A 62 7.35 -21.90 -21.33
N GLU A 63 6.49 -22.07 -20.33
CA GLU A 63 5.62 -23.23 -20.23
C GLU A 63 4.52 -23.22 -21.31
N GLU A 64 3.92 -22.06 -21.61
CA GLU A 64 2.97 -21.91 -22.71
C GLU A 64 3.61 -22.31 -24.05
N ASP A 65 4.87 -21.92 -24.28
CA ASP A 65 5.58 -22.25 -25.51
C ASP A 65 5.95 -23.73 -25.63
N LYS A 66 6.24 -24.42 -24.51
CA LYS A 66 6.37 -25.89 -24.51
C LYS A 66 5.04 -26.55 -24.85
N VAL A 67 3.95 -26.13 -24.22
CA VAL A 67 2.60 -26.68 -24.48
C VAL A 67 2.18 -26.43 -25.94
N LYS A 68 2.51 -25.28 -26.53
CA LYS A 68 2.29 -25.00 -27.96
C LYS A 68 3.07 -25.94 -28.88
N ARG A 69 4.31 -26.31 -28.55
CA ARG A 69 5.10 -27.29 -29.33
C ARG A 69 4.46 -28.68 -29.25
N SER A 70 4.12 -29.13 -28.04
CA SER A 70 3.44 -30.41 -27.82
C SER A 70 2.07 -30.47 -28.50
N LEU A 71 1.34 -29.34 -28.56
CA LEU A 71 0.07 -29.24 -29.27
C LEU A 71 0.26 -29.44 -30.79
N LYS A 72 1.30 -28.83 -31.39
CA LYS A 72 1.61 -29.01 -32.81
C LYS A 72 2.02 -30.46 -33.13
N GLU A 73 2.77 -31.09 -32.24
CA GLU A 73 3.17 -32.50 -32.39
C GLU A 73 1.97 -33.46 -32.27
N ALA A 74 1.10 -33.25 -31.27
CA ALA A 74 -0.13 -34.02 -31.10
C ALA A 74 -1.11 -33.81 -32.27
N ALA A 75 -1.17 -32.60 -32.82
CA ALA A 75 -1.99 -32.30 -34.00
C ALA A 75 -1.51 -33.06 -35.25
N LYS A 76 -0.19 -33.21 -35.44
CA LYS A 76 0.37 -34.03 -36.54
C LYS A 76 0.04 -35.53 -36.39
N LYS A 77 -0.05 -36.02 -35.15
CA LYS A 77 -0.42 -37.42 -34.84
C LYS A 77 -1.91 -37.70 -34.99
N GLY A 78 -2.76 -36.66 -34.95
CA GLY A 78 -4.21 -36.79 -35.13
C GLY A 78 -5.01 -37.06 -33.84
N ASP A 79 -4.36 -36.98 -32.67
CA ASP A 79 -4.99 -37.27 -31.38
C ASP A 79 -5.87 -36.11 -30.90
N LYS A 80 -7.15 -36.14 -31.25
CA LYS A 80 -8.12 -35.08 -30.90
C LYS A 80 -8.30 -34.91 -29.39
N GLY A 81 -8.31 -36.00 -28.62
CA GLY A 81 -8.45 -35.95 -27.15
C GLY A 81 -7.34 -35.16 -26.48
N VAL A 82 -6.09 -35.49 -26.81
CA VAL A 82 -4.89 -34.80 -26.29
C VAL A 82 -4.86 -33.33 -26.73
N CYS A 83 -5.20 -33.05 -27.99
CA CYS A 83 -5.29 -31.68 -28.51
C CYS A 83 -6.26 -30.80 -27.71
N THR A 84 -7.44 -31.31 -27.33
CA THR A 84 -8.42 -30.53 -26.55
C THR A 84 -7.94 -30.22 -25.13
N ILE A 85 -7.22 -31.14 -24.50
CA ILE A 85 -6.66 -30.96 -23.16
C ILE A 85 -5.55 -29.91 -23.20
N LEU A 86 -4.61 -30.05 -24.12
CA LEU A 86 -3.50 -29.10 -24.30
C LEU A 86 -4.02 -27.70 -24.69
N ALA A 87 -5.06 -27.60 -25.52
CA ALA A 87 -5.67 -26.32 -25.87
C ALA A 87 -6.29 -25.61 -24.64
N LYS A 88 -6.96 -26.36 -23.75
CA LYS A 88 -7.47 -25.80 -22.48
C LYS A 88 -6.34 -25.28 -21.60
N GLU A 89 -5.21 -25.97 -21.58
CA GLU A 89 -4.04 -25.58 -20.80
C GLU A 89 -3.42 -24.27 -21.32
N VAL A 90 -3.33 -24.08 -22.64
CA VAL A 90 -2.91 -22.80 -23.24
C VAL A 90 -3.84 -21.66 -22.82
N ILE A 91 -5.16 -21.89 -22.81
CA ILE A 91 -6.13 -20.86 -22.39
C ILE A 91 -5.95 -20.51 -20.90
N ARG A 92 -5.70 -21.50 -20.04
CA ARG A 92 -5.43 -21.27 -18.61
C ARG A 92 -4.14 -20.47 -18.41
N ALA A 93 -3.07 -20.82 -19.12
CA ALA A 93 -1.80 -20.08 -19.07
C ALA A 93 -1.99 -18.61 -19.47
N ARG A 94 -2.73 -18.33 -20.56
CA ARG A 94 -3.04 -16.95 -20.99
C ARG A 94 -3.87 -16.18 -19.95
N LYS A 95 -4.86 -16.82 -19.33
CA LYS A 95 -5.63 -16.20 -18.23
C LYS A 95 -4.75 -15.88 -17.03
N ALA A 96 -3.80 -16.76 -16.68
CA ALA A 96 -2.83 -16.52 -15.62
C ALA A 96 -1.92 -15.34 -15.95
N ILE A 97 -1.37 -15.27 -17.17
CA ILE A 97 -0.55 -14.16 -17.67
C ILE A 97 -1.33 -12.83 -17.57
N ASN A 98 -2.57 -12.79 -18.06
CA ASN A 98 -3.40 -11.58 -17.99
C ASN A 98 -3.65 -11.13 -16.54
N LYS A 99 -3.90 -12.06 -15.61
CA LYS A 99 -4.07 -11.74 -14.18
C LYS A 99 -2.78 -11.17 -13.57
N ILE A 100 -1.62 -11.67 -13.97
CA ILE A 100 -0.34 -11.17 -13.49
C ILE A 100 -0.05 -9.77 -14.07
N HIS A 101 -0.39 -9.52 -15.34
CA HIS A 101 -0.28 -8.18 -15.95
C HIS A 101 -1.17 -7.14 -15.28
N THR A 102 -2.43 -7.47 -14.95
CA THR A 102 -3.29 -6.54 -14.22
C THR A 102 -2.73 -6.26 -12.82
N SER A 103 -2.21 -7.29 -12.14
CA SER A 103 -1.57 -7.14 -10.83
C SER A 103 -0.33 -6.23 -10.88
N LYS A 104 0.49 -6.35 -11.94
CA LYS A 104 1.65 -5.48 -12.18
C LYS A 104 1.25 -4.02 -12.38
N ALA A 105 0.19 -3.76 -13.15
CA ALA A 105 -0.31 -2.41 -13.36
C ALA A 105 -0.81 -1.78 -12.05
N HIS A 106 -1.49 -2.57 -11.21
CA HIS A 106 -1.92 -2.12 -9.88
C HIS A 106 -0.73 -1.76 -8.97
N LEU A 107 0.33 -2.58 -8.95
CA LEU A 107 1.56 -2.28 -8.20
C LEU A 107 2.20 -0.97 -8.63
N ASN A 108 2.36 -0.77 -9.93
CA ASN A 108 2.99 0.45 -10.46
C ASN A 108 2.18 1.70 -10.11
N SER A 109 0.84 1.60 -10.17
CA SER A 109 -0.05 2.68 -9.77
C SER A 109 0.10 3.02 -8.28
N ILE A 110 0.12 2.00 -7.41
CA ILE A 110 0.30 2.19 -5.96
C ILE A 110 1.67 2.76 -5.66
N MET A 111 2.74 2.25 -6.28
CA MET A 111 4.10 2.76 -6.10
C MET A 111 4.19 4.26 -6.45
N LEU A 112 3.55 4.68 -7.54
CA LEU A 112 3.49 6.10 -7.91
C LEU A 112 2.68 6.91 -6.90
N GLN A 113 1.53 6.40 -6.44
CA GLN A 113 0.71 7.05 -5.42
C GLN A 113 1.46 7.18 -4.09
N MET A 114 2.24 6.18 -3.68
CA MET A 114 3.08 6.21 -2.47
C MET A 114 4.20 7.22 -2.59
N LYS A 115 4.88 7.29 -3.75
CA LYS A 115 5.87 8.35 -4.03
C LYS A 115 5.25 9.74 -3.92
N ASN A 116 4.05 9.93 -4.48
CA ASN A 116 3.33 11.19 -4.40
C ASN A 116 2.88 11.54 -2.97
N GLN A 117 2.47 10.55 -2.17
CA GLN A 117 2.11 10.76 -0.76
C GLN A 117 3.33 11.14 0.09
N SER A 118 4.49 10.54 -0.15
CA SER A 118 5.75 10.93 0.51
C SER A 118 6.10 12.40 0.22
N ALA A 119 5.92 12.86 -1.02
CA ALA A 119 6.10 14.27 -1.39
C ALA A 119 5.05 15.19 -0.74
N THR A 120 3.78 14.79 -0.74
CA THR A 120 2.68 15.56 -0.16
C THR A 120 2.83 15.70 1.36
N LEU A 121 3.26 14.64 2.05
CA LEU A 121 3.54 14.66 3.49
C LEU A 121 4.64 15.65 3.86
N ARG A 122 5.68 15.80 3.03
CA ARG A 122 6.75 16.77 3.26
C ARG A 122 6.29 18.22 3.13
N VAL A 123 5.29 18.49 2.29
CA VAL A 123 4.86 19.86 1.94
C VAL A 123 3.62 20.32 2.70
N ALA A 124 2.59 19.46 2.83
CA ALA A 124 1.26 19.85 3.29
C ALA A 124 0.80 19.12 4.56
N GLY A 125 1.53 18.10 5.03
CA GLY A 125 1.20 17.36 6.26
C GLY A 125 -0.14 16.62 6.28
N ALA A 126 -0.87 16.58 5.15
CA ALA A 126 -2.22 16.03 5.05
C ALA A 126 -2.28 14.79 4.14
N LEU A 127 -2.99 13.75 4.60
CA LEU A 127 -3.19 12.46 3.90
C LEU A 127 -4.58 12.35 3.24
N GLN A 128 -5.04 13.42 2.60
CA GLN A 128 -6.41 13.50 2.09
C GLN A 128 -6.73 12.46 0.98
N LYS A 129 -5.70 11.94 0.28
CA LYS A 129 -5.82 10.92 -0.78
C LYS A 129 -5.42 9.50 -0.34
N SER A 130 -5.29 9.24 0.96
CA SER A 130 -4.81 7.94 1.48
C SER A 130 -5.82 6.79 1.33
N THR A 131 -7.11 7.09 1.26
CA THR A 131 -8.20 6.10 1.16
C THR A 131 -8.22 5.37 -0.17
N GLU A 132 -8.03 6.07 -1.30
CA GLU A 132 -7.97 5.47 -2.63
C GLU A 132 -6.79 4.50 -2.76
N VAL A 133 -5.63 4.88 -2.20
CA VAL A 133 -4.47 3.99 -2.21
C VAL A 133 -4.73 2.75 -1.36
N MET A 134 -5.34 2.92 -0.18
CA MET A 134 -5.66 1.81 0.71
C MET A 134 -6.62 0.80 0.04
N GLN A 135 -7.55 1.29 -0.78
CA GLN A 135 -8.47 0.43 -1.52
C GLN A 135 -7.79 -0.30 -2.68
N ALA A 136 -6.90 0.37 -3.42
CA ALA A 136 -6.07 -0.27 -4.45
C ALA A 136 -5.13 -1.33 -3.84
N MET A 137 -4.54 -1.01 -2.69
CA MET A 137 -3.68 -1.90 -1.89
C MET A 137 -4.41 -3.18 -1.49
N GLN A 138 -5.67 -3.06 -1.03
CA GLN A 138 -6.46 -4.19 -0.54
C GLN A 138 -6.73 -5.24 -1.63
N ASN A 139 -6.91 -4.82 -2.88
CA ASN A 139 -7.08 -5.75 -4.00
C ASN A 139 -5.80 -6.54 -4.29
N LEU A 140 -4.64 -5.97 -3.97
CA LEU A 140 -3.33 -6.51 -4.26
C LEU A 140 -2.80 -7.47 -3.19
N VAL A 141 -3.25 -7.33 -1.93
CA VAL A 141 -2.98 -8.29 -0.83
C VAL A 141 -3.42 -9.72 -1.17
N ARG A 142 -4.29 -9.90 -2.17
CA ARG A 142 -4.71 -11.20 -2.69
C ARG A 142 -3.64 -11.91 -3.54
N VAL A 143 -2.60 -11.20 -3.98
CA VAL A 143 -1.45 -11.78 -4.67
C VAL A 143 -0.42 -12.18 -3.61
N PRO A 144 -0.14 -13.49 -3.43
CA PRO A 144 0.65 -13.98 -2.31
C PRO A 144 2.08 -13.44 -2.30
N GLU A 145 2.65 -13.15 -3.49
CA GLU A 145 4.02 -12.66 -3.66
C GLU A 145 4.23 -11.29 -3.00
N VAL A 146 3.23 -10.41 -3.03
CA VAL A 146 3.33 -9.01 -2.55
C VAL A 146 2.57 -8.80 -1.23
N ALA A 147 1.88 -9.82 -0.76
CA ALA A 147 0.94 -9.69 0.35
C ALA A 147 1.62 -9.38 1.70
N ALA A 148 2.88 -9.78 1.88
CA ALA A 148 3.62 -9.53 3.12
C ALA A 148 3.97 -8.04 3.26
N ALA A 149 4.64 -7.47 2.26
CA ALA A 149 5.02 -6.06 2.23
C ALA A 149 3.79 -5.14 2.30
N MET A 150 2.74 -5.47 1.54
CA MET A 150 1.54 -4.63 1.46
C MET A 150 0.70 -4.64 2.76
N ARG A 151 0.72 -5.75 3.52
CA ARG A 151 0.05 -5.81 4.84
C ARG A 151 0.73 -4.93 5.87
N GLU A 152 2.06 -4.90 5.88
CA GLU A 152 2.80 -4.10 6.86
C GLU A 152 2.60 -2.60 6.61
N LEU A 153 2.67 -2.19 5.34
CA LEU A 153 2.38 -0.83 4.92
C LEU A 153 0.92 -0.44 5.24
N SER A 154 -0.03 -1.35 5.05
CA SER A 154 -1.45 -1.11 5.39
C SER A 154 -1.66 -0.86 6.89
N LYS A 155 -0.96 -1.60 7.77
CA LYS A 155 -1.03 -1.38 9.23
C LYS A 155 -0.47 -0.02 9.63
N GLU A 156 0.69 0.34 9.08
CA GLU A 156 1.30 1.63 9.36
C GLU A 156 0.40 2.77 8.88
N MET A 157 -0.14 2.68 7.66
CA MET A 157 -1.06 3.71 7.14
C MET A 157 -2.34 3.83 7.98
N MET A 158 -2.88 2.73 8.52
CA MET A 158 -4.03 2.75 9.41
C MET A 158 -3.72 3.42 10.77
N ARG A 159 -2.54 3.16 11.36
CA ARG A 159 -2.10 3.81 12.60
C ARG A 159 -2.04 5.33 12.45
N VAL A 160 -1.57 5.81 11.31
CA VAL A 160 -1.49 7.25 11.02
C VAL A 160 -2.88 7.87 11.02
N THR A 161 -3.82 7.29 10.27
CA THR A 161 -5.18 7.81 10.16
C THR A 161 -5.87 7.90 11.52
N LEU A 162 -5.71 6.87 12.36
CA LEU A 162 -6.20 6.87 13.75
C LEU A 162 -5.53 7.96 14.60
N SER A 163 -4.21 8.16 14.44
CA SER A 163 -3.48 9.18 15.19
C SER A 163 -3.88 10.61 14.82
N ILE A 164 -4.24 10.86 13.55
CA ILE A 164 -4.73 12.17 13.07
C ILE A 164 -6.17 12.41 13.56
N LEU A 165 -7.04 11.39 13.48
CA LEU A 165 -8.40 11.49 13.99
C LEU A 165 -8.42 11.80 15.50
N SER A 166 -7.56 11.15 16.28
CA SER A 166 -7.39 11.48 17.70
C SER A 166 -6.87 12.89 17.97
N GLN A 167 -6.20 13.55 17.02
CA GLN A 167 -5.79 14.96 17.18
C GLN A 167 -6.93 15.92 16.85
N LEU A 168 -7.83 15.54 15.94
CA LEU A 168 -9.00 16.32 15.54
C LEU A 168 -10.13 16.22 16.56
N THR A 169 -10.36 15.04 17.17
CA THR A 169 -11.42 14.86 18.18
C THR A 169 -11.13 15.57 19.50
N TRP A 170 -9.86 15.88 19.80
CA TRP A 170 -9.44 16.65 20.98
C TRP A 170 -9.37 18.16 20.74
N LYS A 171 -9.65 18.61 19.51
CA LYS A 171 -9.57 20.02 19.10
C LYS A 171 -10.96 20.67 18.96
N ASN A 172 -12.03 19.89 19.15
CA ASN A 172 -13.44 20.31 19.22
C ASN A 172 -13.95 20.23 20.66
#